data_AF-A0A351XEJ2-F1
#
_entry.id   AF-A0A351XEJ2-F1
#
_cell.length_a   1.000
_cell.length_b   1.000
_cell.length_c   1.000
_cell.angle_alpha   90.00
_cell.angle_beta   90.00
_cell.angle_gamma   90.00
#
_symmetry.space_group_name_H-M   'P 1'
#
loop_
_entity.id
_entity.type
_entity.pdbx_description
1 polymer ?
#
loop_
_entity_poly.entity_id
_entity_poly.type
_entity_poly.pdbx_seq_one_letter_code
_entity_poly.pdbx_strand_id
1 'polypeptide(L)'
;HQDVSELRDKSQEDPREMNAADRGLSYVGLEGNIGCIINGAGLAMATMDMIQLAGGEPANFLDIGGGASPDRVSKAFKLVLSDDRVEAILVNIFAGINRCDWVAEGVVKAMTELDVKVPVVVRLAGTNVEEGRRILAESDVDLITAETLAEAGERAVSAVSWEAN
;
A
#
# COMPACT_ATOMS: atom_id res chain seq x y z
N HIS A 1 10.17 28.20 -0.35
CA HIS A 1 9.83 29.61 -0.53
C HIS A 1 8.35 29.78 -0.24
N GLN A 2 8.01 30.49 0.82
CA GLN A 2 6.62 30.61 1.30
C GLN A 2 5.74 31.39 0.32
N ASP A 3 6.32 32.47 -0.22
CA ASP A 3 5.81 33.30 -1.31
C ASP A 3 5.44 32.49 -2.56
N VAL A 4 6.21 31.45 -2.90
CA VAL A 4 5.89 30.56 -4.03
C VAL A 4 4.85 29.50 -3.64
N SER A 5 4.88 29.00 -2.39
CA SER A 5 3.91 28.01 -1.91
C SER A 5 2.49 28.55 -1.85
N GLU A 6 2.32 29.85 -1.59
CA GLU A 6 1.02 30.54 -1.59
C GLU A 6 0.40 30.65 -2.99
N LEU A 7 1.21 30.52 -4.05
CA LEU A 7 0.75 30.52 -5.44
C LEU A 7 0.30 29.15 -5.95
N ARG A 8 0.34 28.11 -5.11
CA ARG A 8 -0.03 26.73 -5.49
C ARG A 8 -1.52 26.65 -5.81
N ASP A 9 -1.85 26.45 -7.09
CA ASP A 9 -3.22 26.20 -7.53
C ASP A 9 -3.56 24.71 -7.44
N LYS A 10 -4.17 24.32 -6.32
CA LYS A 10 -4.63 22.95 -6.08
C LYS A 10 -5.64 22.48 -7.14
N SER A 11 -6.39 23.36 -7.82
CA SER A 11 -7.40 22.93 -8.81
C SER A 11 -6.81 22.27 -10.07
N GLN A 12 -5.51 22.47 -10.31
CA GLN A 12 -4.77 21.89 -11.45
C GLN A 12 -4.10 20.55 -11.10
N GLU A 13 -4.18 20.11 -9.86
CA GLU A 13 -3.55 18.88 -9.39
C GLU A 13 -4.56 17.73 -9.35
N ASP A 14 -4.05 16.50 -9.36
CA ASP A 14 -4.89 15.33 -9.15
C ASP A 14 -5.50 15.38 -7.72
N PRO A 15 -6.83 15.30 -7.57
CA PRO A 15 -7.47 15.32 -6.26
C PRO A 15 -6.94 14.23 -5.30
N ARG A 16 -6.50 13.08 -5.83
CA ARG A 16 -5.91 11.98 -5.05
C ARG A 16 -4.56 12.39 -4.47
N GLU A 17 -3.71 13.05 -5.26
CA GLU A 17 -2.41 13.55 -4.82
C GLU A 17 -2.57 14.66 -3.77
N MET A 18 -3.51 15.57 -3.98
CA MET A 18 -3.85 16.59 -2.98
C MET A 18 -4.32 16.00 -1.66
N ASN A 19 -5.26 15.04 -1.71
CA ASN A 19 -5.80 14.38 -0.53
C ASN A 19 -4.72 13.60 0.23
N ALA A 20 -3.77 13.01 -0.49
CA ALA A 20 -2.60 12.35 0.09
C ALA A 20 -1.67 13.35 0.78
N ALA A 21 -1.34 14.45 0.11
CA ALA A 21 -0.44 15.49 0.61
C ALA A 21 -0.97 16.12 1.91
N ASP A 22 -2.27 16.42 1.97
CA ASP A 22 -2.92 16.98 3.17
C ASP A 22 -2.91 15.97 4.36
N ARG A 23 -2.67 14.68 4.09
CA ARG A 23 -2.51 13.61 5.10
C ARG A 23 -1.04 13.23 5.33
N GLY A 24 -0.11 13.95 4.71
CA GLY A 24 1.34 13.74 4.78
C GLY A 24 1.80 12.46 4.09
N LEU A 25 1.05 11.95 3.10
CA LEU A 25 1.40 10.80 2.28
C LEU A 25 1.98 11.28 0.94
N SER A 26 3.00 10.59 0.43
CA SER A 26 3.53 10.84 -0.92
C SER A 26 2.86 9.89 -1.90
N TYR A 27 1.91 10.39 -2.68
CA TYR A 27 1.11 9.61 -3.63
C TYR A 27 1.27 10.17 -5.04
N VAL A 28 1.31 9.31 -6.04
CA VAL A 28 1.18 9.67 -7.47
C VAL A 28 0.27 8.64 -8.11
N GLY A 29 -0.76 9.11 -8.84
CA GLY A 29 -1.67 8.25 -9.57
C GLY A 29 -1.04 7.69 -10.84
N LEU A 30 -1.32 6.43 -11.16
CA LEU A 30 -0.93 5.77 -12.41
C LEU A 30 -2.18 5.17 -13.09
N GLU A 31 -2.02 4.48 -14.22
CA GLU A 31 -3.15 3.95 -15.01
C GLU A 31 -3.47 2.47 -14.76
N GLY A 32 -2.72 1.80 -13.88
CA GLY A 32 -2.92 0.39 -13.57
C GLY A 32 -4.05 0.09 -12.58
N ASN A 33 -4.12 -1.16 -12.16
CA ASN A 33 -5.16 -1.72 -11.28
C ASN A 33 -4.61 -2.36 -9.99
N ILE A 34 -3.29 -2.43 -9.80
CA ILE A 34 -2.69 -2.95 -8.56
C ILE A 34 -2.27 -1.78 -7.67
N GLY A 35 -3.05 -1.54 -6.62
CA GLY A 35 -2.77 -0.53 -5.62
C GLY A 35 -1.54 -0.87 -4.78
N CYS A 36 -0.67 0.10 -4.53
CA CYS A 36 0.56 -0.11 -3.76
C CYS A 36 0.52 0.67 -2.45
N ILE A 37 0.91 0.04 -1.32
CA ILE A 37 1.12 0.70 -0.02
C ILE A 37 2.49 0.30 0.53
N ILE A 38 3.45 1.23 0.49
CA ILE A 38 4.87 0.90 0.65
C ILE A 38 5.55 1.92 1.55
N ASN A 39 6.59 1.50 2.30
CA ASN A 39 7.45 2.42 3.04
C ASN A 39 8.80 2.62 2.34
N GLY A 40 9.12 3.88 2.07
CA GLY A 40 10.32 4.32 1.38
C GLY A 40 10.15 4.41 -0.13
N ALA A 41 10.41 5.60 -0.70
CA ALA A 41 10.29 5.85 -2.13
C ALA A 41 11.06 4.88 -3.04
N GLY A 42 12.28 4.48 -2.66
CA GLY A 42 13.07 3.51 -3.45
C GLY A 42 12.44 2.12 -3.50
N LEU A 43 11.88 1.65 -2.38
CA LEU A 43 11.15 0.39 -2.33
C LEU A 43 9.82 0.50 -3.09
N ALA A 44 9.18 1.67 -3.05
CA ALA A 44 7.95 1.91 -3.80
C ALA A 44 8.17 1.77 -5.31
N MET A 45 9.22 2.42 -5.84
CA MET A 45 9.62 2.25 -7.25
C MET A 45 9.96 0.80 -7.58
N ALA A 46 10.79 0.14 -6.78
CA ALA A 46 11.16 -1.26 -7.02
C ALA A 46 9.96 -2.21 -6.98
N THR A 47 8.94 -1.93 -6.17
CA THR A 47 7.73 -2.77 -6.12
C THR A 47 6.87 -2.60 -7.35
N MET A 48 6.70 -1.36 -7.83
CA MET A 48 6.01 -1.09 -9.10
C MET A 48 6.72 -1.77 -10.27
N ASP A 49 8.05 -1.69 -10.31
CA ASP A 49 8.85 -2.39 -11.33
C ASP A 49 8.64 -3.91 -11.26
N MET A 50 8.56 -4.49 -10.06
CA MET A 50 8.31 -5.92 -9.89
C MET A 50 6.90 -6.36 -10.27
N ILE A 51 5.89 -5.50 -10.08
CA ILE A 51 4.54 -5.73 -10.59
C ILE A 51 4.56 -5.75 -12.13
N GLN A 52 5.22 -4.78 -12.76
CA GLN A 52 5.35 -4.73 -14.22
C GLN A 52 6.13 -5.93 -14.78
N LEU A 53 7.22 -6.32 -14.12
CA LEU A 53 8.00 -7.51 -14.50
C LEU A 53 7.18 -8.80 -14.39
N ALA A 54 6.25 -8.88 -13.43
CA ALA A 54 5.31 -9.98 -13.29
C ALA A 54 4.11 -9.90 -14.27
N GLY A 55 4.03 -8.84 -15.09
CA GLY A 55 3.02 -8.67 -16.13
C GLY A 55 1.73 -7.96 -15.70
N GLY A 56 1.73 -7.28 -14.54
CA GLY A 56 0.61 -6.43 -14.10
C GLY A 56 0.92 -4.94 -14.17
N GLU A 57 -0.07 -4.12 -13.85
CA GLU A 57 0.04 -2.66 -13.95
C GLU A 57 -0.18 -2.00 -12.58
N PRO A 58 0.79 -1.27 -12.02
CA PRO A 58 0.62 -0.56 -10.76
C PRO A 58 -0.35 0.62 -10.93
N ALA A 59 -1.33 0.74 -10.03
CA ALA A 59 -2.33 1.80 -10.03
C ALA A 59 -1.81 3.11 -9.43
N ASN A 60 -0.79 3.02 -8.57
CA ASN A 60 -0.23 4.19 -7.90
C ASN A 60 1.19 3.96 -7.40
N PHE A 61 1.92 5.06 -7.24
CA PHE A 61 3.01 5.14 -6.28
C PHE A 61 2.45 5.62 -4.95
N LEU A 62 2.84 5.00 -3.84
CA LEU A 62 2.53 5.51 -2.49
C LEU A 62 3.62 5.14 -1.50
N ASP A 63 4.26 6.18 -0.97
CA ASP A 63 5.19 6.08 0.15
C ASP A 63 4.52 6.59 1.44
N ILE A 64 4.32 5.68 2.40
CA ILE A 64 3.82 6.00 3.75
C ILE A 64 4.94 6.51 4.68
N GLY A 65 6.20 6.47 4.28
CA GLY A 65 7.35 6.99 5.02
C GLY A 65 7.80 6.12 6.21
N GLY A 66 8.77 6.64 6.98
CA GLY A 66 9.47 5.93 8.06
C GLY A 66 8.70 5.78 9.38
N GLY A 67 7.40 6.07 9.41
CA GLY A 67 6.55 5.99 10.60
C GLY A 67 5.18 5.39 10.28
N ALA A 68 5.16 4.11 9.91
CA ALA A 68 3.99 3.36 9.47
C ALA A 68 3.10 2.95 10.66
N SER A 69 2.56 3.94 11.38
CA SER A 69 1.58 3.68 12.45
C SER A 69 0.29 3.06 11.89
N PRO A 70 -0.48 2.32 12.71
CA PRO A 70 -1.74 1.71 12.28
C PRO A 70 -2.70 2.69 11.61
N ASP A 71 -2.85 3.90 12.15
CA ASP A 71 -3.74 4.92 11.58
C ASP A 71 -3.26 5.45 10.22
N ARG A 72 -1.94 5.45 10.00
CA ARG A 72 -1.34 5.88 8.73
C ARG A 72 -1.53 4.82 7.65
N VAL A 73 -1.42 3.54 8.02
CA VAL A 73 -1.77 2.41 7.15
C VAL A 73 -3.26 2.47 6.78
N SER A 74 -4.16 2.67 7.74
CA SER A 74 -5.60 2.83 7.47
C SER A 74 -5.91 4.01 6.52
N LYS A 75 -5.23 5.16 6.70
CA LYS A 75 -5.35 6.30 5.77
C LYS A 75 -4.86 5.96 4.35
N ALA A 76 -3.80 5.17 4.22
CA ALA A 76 -3.29 4.70 2.94
C ALA A 76 -4.29 3.78 2.24
N PHE A 77 -4.90 2.83 2.97
CA PHE A 77 -5.98 1.99 2.43
C PHE A 77 -7.14 2.83 1.90
N LYS A 78 -7.64 3.80 2.68
CA LYS A 78 -8.72 4.70 2.23
C LYS A 78 -8.38 5.50 0.97
N LEU A 79 -7.10 5.85 0.80
CA LEU A 79 -6.64 6.59 -0.37
C LEU A 79 -6.57 5.69 -1.59
N VAL A 80 -5.95 4.51 -1.46
CA VAL A 80 -5.85 3.54 -2.56
C VAL A 80 -7.23 3.07 -3.00
N LEU A 81 -8.11 2.75 -2.05
CA LEU A 81 -9.49 2.31 -2.34
C LEU A 81 -10.42 3.44 -2.82
N SER A 82 -9.96 4.69 -2.86
CA SER A 82 -10.72 5.78 -3.49
C SER A 82 -10.59 5.79 -5.02
N ASP A 83 -9.71 4.96 -5.56
CA ASP A 83 -9.56 4.73 -6.98
C ASP A 83 -10.29 3.45 -7.39
N ASP A 84 -11.42 3.60 -8.08
CA ASP A 84 -12.30 2.49 -8.49
C ASP A 84 -11.63 1.52 -9.47
N ARG A 85 -10.46 1.86 -10.03
CA ARG A 85 -9.67 0.98 -10.91
C ARG A 85 -8.85 -0.05 -10.14
N VAL A 86 -8.71 0.11 -8.82
CA VAL A 86 -7.93 -0.82 -8.00
C VAL A 86 -8.68 -2.14 -7.85
N GLU A 87 -8.06 -3.22 -8.35
CA GLU A 87 -8.59 -4.59 -8.33
C GLU A 87 -7.82 -5.50 -7.37
N ALA A 88 -6.61 -5.10 -6.94
CA ALA A 88 -5.85 -5.77 -5.88
C ALA A 88 -4.94 -4.76 -5.16
N ILE A 89 -4.56 -5.03 -3.90
CA ILE A 89 -3.62 -4.18 -3.15
C ILE A 89 -2.38 -4.97 -2.75
N LEU A 90 -1.19 -4.44 -3.04
CA LEU A 90 0.08 -4.91 -2.53
C LEU A 90 0.61 -3.99 -1.42
N VAL A 91 0.63 -4.52 -0.19
CA VAL A 91 1.30 -3.91 0.96
C VAL A 91 2.71 -4.50 1.06
N ASN A 92 3.74 -3.71 0.77
CA ASN A 92 5.13 -4.16 0.85
C ASN A 92 5.93 -3.30 1.83
N ILE A 93 6.37 -3.92 2.92
CA ILE A 93 7.03 -3.23 4.02
C ILE A 93 8.40 -3.83 4.28
N PHE A 94 9.41 -2.96 4.27
CA PHE A 94 10.74 -3.26 4.80
C PHE A 94 10.99 -2.37 6.03
N ALA A 95 10.78 -2.95 7.20
CA ALA A 95 10.83 -2.27 8.48
C ALA A 95 12.29 -2.15 8.97
N GLY A 96 12.84 -0.93 8.91
CA GLY A 96 14.04 -0.54 9.66
C GLY A 96 13.65 0.08 10.99
N ILE A 97 13.33 1.38 10.96
CA ILE A 97 12.78 2.15 12.10
C ILE A 97 11.32 1.75 12.37
N ASN A 98 10.58 1.41 11.33
CA ASN A 98 9.24 0.81 11.46
C ASN A 98 9.34 -0.59 12.07
N ARG A 99 8.26 -1.05 12.70
CA ARG A 99 8.12 -2.44 13.17
C ARG A 99 6.99 -3.13 12.39
N CYS A 100 7.23 -4.37 11.97
CA CYS A 100 6.27 -5.12 11.17
C CYS A 100 4.97 -5.43 11.92
N ASP A 101 5.03 -5.59 13.24
CA ASP A 101 3.86 -5.83 14.10
C ASP A 101 2.87 -4.66 14.06
N TRP A 102 3.33 -3.42 14.18
CA TRP A 102 2.47 -2.23 14.05
C TRP A 102 1.83 -2.11 12.67
N VAL A 103 2.57 -2.46 11.61
CA VAL A 103 2.00 -2.43 10.27
C VAL A 103 0.97 -3.55 10.09
N ALA A 104 1.24 -4.75 10.61
CA ALA A 104 0.29 -5.86 10.62
C ALA A 104 -1.01 -5.48 11.34
N GLU A 105 -0.93 -4.89 12.55
CA GLU A 105 -2.09 -4.35 13.26
C GLU A 105 -2.85 -3.31 12.42
N GLY A 106 -2.13 -2.42 11.73
CA GLY A 106 -2.71 -1.43 10.82
C GLY A 106 -3.45 -2.05 9.63
N VAL A 107 -2.89 -3.10 9.04
CA VAL A 107 -3.52 -3.86 7.95
C VAL A 107 -4.78 -4.55 8.44
N VAL A 108 -4.71 -5.30 9.54
CA VAL A 108 -5.87 -6.01 10.12
C VAL A 108 -6.97 -5.02 10.46
N LYS A 109 -6.64 -3.92 11.14
CA LYS A 109 -7.59 -2.84 11.46
C LYS A 109 -8.25 -2.27 10.20
N ALA A 110 -7.46 -1.97 9.16
CA ALA A 110 -8.00 -1.43 7.91
C ALA A 110 -8.93 -2.42 7.21
N MET A 111 -8.54 -3.70 7.15
CA MET A 111 -9.35 -4.77 6.55
C MET A 111 -10.69 -4.95 7.29
N THR A 112 -10.68 -4.88 8.62
CA THR A 112 -11.91 -5.01 9.43
C THR A 112 -12.81 -3.78 9.34
N GLU A 113 -12.24 -2.57 9.33
CA GLU A 113 -13.01 -1.32 9.40
C GLU A 113 -13.53 -0.83 8.03
N LEU A 114 -12.82 -1.15 6.94
CA LEU A 114 -13.06 -0.54 5.62
C LEU A 114 -13.79 -1.46 4.62
N ASP A 115 -14.19 -2.66 5.05
CA ASP A 115 -14.89 -3.64 4.22
C ASP A 115 -14.21 -3.83 2.84
N VAL A 116 -12.91 -4.08 2.87
CA VAL A 116 -12.07 -4.16 1.66
C VAL A 116 -12.49 -5.36 0.82
N LYS A 117 -12.96 -5.12 -0.41
CA LYS A 117 -13.50 -6.13 -1.33
C LYS A 117 -12.48 -6.71 -2.31
N VAL A 118 -11.34 -6.06 -2.44
CA VAL A 118 -10.26 -6.48 -3.32
C VAL A 118 -9.24 -7.31 -2.55
N PRO A 119 -8.62 -8.33 -3.17
CA PRO A 119 -7.60 -9.13 -2.51
C PRO A 119 -6.40 -8.28 -2.09
N VAL A 120 -5.88 -8.59 -0.91
CA VAL A 120 -4.73 -7.89 -0.32
C VAL A 120 -3.55 -8.84 -0.19
N VAL A 121 -2.45 -8.50 -0.84
CA VAL A 121 -1.16 -9.18 -0.71
C VAL A 121 -0.29 -8.41 0.26
N VAL A 122 0.28 -9.07 1.26
CA VAL A 122 1.10 -8.46 2.30
C VAL A 122 2.47 -9.12 2.35
N ARG A 123 3.52 -8.31 2.15
CA ARG A 123 4.90 -8.71 2.34
C ARG A 123 5.54 -7.87 3.44
N LEU A 124 5.94 -8.53 4.52
CA LEU A 124 6.65 -7.94 5.65
C LEU A 124 8.09 -8.45 5.71
N ALA A 125 9.04 -7.54 5.92
CA ALA A 125 10.44 -7.85 6.19
C ALA A 125 11.05 -6.84 7.17
N GLY A 126 12.08 -7.26 7.92
CA GLY A 126 12.81 -6.40 8.85
C GLY A 126 12.39 -6.57 10.30
N THR A 127 12.41 -5.48 11.08
CA THR A 127 12.19 -5.48 12.53
C THR A 127 10.82 -6.08 12.90
N ASN A 128 10.80 -7.04 13.84
CA ASN A 128 9.60 -7.75 14.34
C ASN A 128 8.77 -8.48 13.26
N VAL A 129 9.40 -8.93 12.18
CA VAL A 129 8.69 -9.63 11.09
C VAL A 129 7.94 -10.89 11.55
N GLU A 130 8.53 -11.66 12.47
CA GLU A 130 7.89 -12.88 13.01
C GLU A 130 6.58 -12.55 13.72
N GLU A 131 6.59 -11.52 14.57
CA GLU A 131 5.39 -11.07 15.27
C GLU A 131 4.36 -10.46 14.32
N GLY A 132 4.79 -9.67 13.34
CA GLY A 132 3.88 -9.14 12.31
C GLY A 132 3.21 -10.26 11.51
N ARG A 133 3.95 -11.30 11.12
CA ARG A 133 3.38 -12.48 10.45
C ARG A 133 2.42 -13.25 11.35
N ARG A 134 2.73 -13.38 12.63
CA ARG A 134 1.84 -14.01 13.62
C ARG A 134 0.51 -13.25 13.73
N ILE A 135 0.56 -11.93 13.84
CA ILE A 135 -0.64 -11.06 13.89
C ILE A 135 -1.51 -11.25 12.63
N LEU A 136 -0.91 -11.29 11.44
CA LEU A 136 -1.67 -11.53 10.20
C LEU A 136 -2.27 -12.95 10.18
N ALA A 137 -1.52 -13.96 10.60
CA ALA A 137 -1.97 -15.36 10.57
C ALA A 137 -3.07 -15.69 11.60
N GLU A 138 -3.06 -15.01 12.76
CA GLU A 138 -4.07 -15.17 13.81
C GLU A 138 -5.31 -14.28 13.59
N SER A 139 -5.28 -13.39 12.59
CA SER A 139 -6.39 -12.51 12.29
C SER A 139 -7.48 -13.20 11.46
N ASP A 140 -8.73 -12.78 11.64
CA ASP A 140 -9.88 -13.28 10.87
C ASP A 140 -10.03 -12.59 9.49
N VAL A 141 -9.00 -11.91 8.99
CA VAL A 141 -9.06 -11.21 7.70
C VAL A 141 -8.47 -12.07 6.58
N ASP A 142 -9.14 -12.10 5.44
CA ASP A 142 -8.66 -12.81 4.26
C ASP A 142 -7.58 -12.00 3.54
N LEU A 143 -6.35 -12.50 3.55
CA LEU A 143 -5.21 -11.88 2.91
C LEU A 143 -4.20 -12.93 2.44
N ILE A 144 -3.38 -12.52 1.47
CA ILE A 144 -2.33 -13.35 0.90
C ILE A 144 -0.99 -12.84 1.45
N THR A 145 -0.21 -13.68 2.12
CA THR A 145 1.14 -13.28 2.55
C THR A 145 2.17 -13.56 1.46
N ALA A 146 3.31 -12.89 1.46
CA ALA A 146 4.46 -13.21 0.61
C ALA A 146 5.77 -13.05 1.39
N GLU A 147 6.79 -13.82 1.05
CA GLU A 147 8.10 -13.76 1.71
C GLU A 147 9.08 -12.86 0.96
N THR A 148 9.10 -12.99 -0.37
CA THR A 148 10.01 -12.25 -1.24
C THR A 148 9.30 -11.17 -2.04
N LEU A 149 10.06 -10.19 -2.54
CA LEU A 149 9.49 -9.14 -3.39
C LEU A 149 8.98 -9.69 -4.73
N ALA A 150 9.69 -10.66 -5.31
CA ALA A 150 9.26 -11.32 -6.55
C ALA A 150 7.93 -12.07 -6.36
N GLU A 151 7.86 -12.88 -5.31
CA GLU A 151 6.63 -13.58 -4.95
C GLU A 151 5.47 -12.61 -4.67
N ALA A 152 5.74 -11.48 -3.99
CA ALA A 152 4.72 -10.48 -3.73
C ALA A 152 4.15 -9.85 -5.01
N GLY A 153 5.02 -9.56 -6.00
CA GLY A 153 4.61 -9.09 -7.32
C GLY A 153 3.78 -10.13 -8.06
N GLU A 154 4.27 -11.37 -8.17
CA GLU A 154 3.56 -12.49 -8.82
C GLU A 154 2.18 -12.76 -8.20
N ARG A 155 2.10 -12.77 -6.86
CA ARG A 155 0.83 -12.95 -6.14
C ARG A 155 -0.12 -11.78 -6.35
N ALA A 156 0.37 -10.54 -6.40
CA ALA A 156 -0.47 -9.37 -6.65
C ALA A 156 -1.08 -9.42 -8.06
N VAL A 157 -0.29 -9.77 -9.08
CA VAL A 157 -0.78 -9.96 -10.46
C VAL A 157 -1.79 -11.11 -10.54
N SER A 158 -1.50 -12.22 -9.87
CA SER A 158 -2.41 -13.37 -9.84
C SER A 158 -3.74 -13.03 -9.15
N ALA A 159 -3.70 -12.18 -8.13
CA ALA A 159 -4.87 -11.78 -7.34
C ALA A 159 -5.86 -10.89 -8.12
N VAL A 160 -5.40 -10.12 -9.12
CA VAL A 160 -6.30 -9.35 -10.00
C VAL A 160 -7.26 -10.27 -10.78
N SER A 161 -6.83 -11.49 -11.11
CA SER A 161 -7.67 -12.49 -11.80
C SER A 161 -8.54 -13.31 -10.84
N TRP A 162 -8.54 -12.99 -9.54
CA TRP A 162 -9.20 -13.79 -8.52
C TRP A 162 -10.67 -13.39 -8.36
N GLU A 163 -11.58 -14.21 -8.89
CA GLU A 163 -12.98 -14.17 -8.47
C GLU A 163 -13.09 -14.87 -7.10
N ALA A 164 -13.46 -14.10 -6.07
CA ALA A 164 -13.83 -14.66 -4.77
C ALA A 164 -15.04 -15.58 -4.96
N ASN A 165 -14.82 -16.89 -4.81
CA ASN A 165 -15.90 -17.90 -4.79
C ASN A 165 -16.71 -17.82 -3.48
#